data_AF-K2FWF5-F1
#
_entry.id   AF-K2FWF5-F1
#
_cell.length_a   1.000
_cell.length_b   1.000
_cell.length_c   1.000
_cell.angle_alpha   90.00
_cell.angle_beta   90.00
_cell.angle_gamma   90.00
#
_symmetry.space_group_name_H-M   'P 1'
#
loop_
_entity.id
_entity.type
_entity.pdbx_description
1 polymer ?
#
loop_
_entity_poly.entity_id
_entity_poly.type
_entity_poly.pdbx_seq_one_letter_code
_entity_poly.pdbx_strand_id
1 'polypeptide(L)'
;MNNTDFNTIVFTSFSKKNFYLRSYISSFVLNNSCVPVSPFMNFDYNMTWLVNKDFIRISNNTLIKKSNELWVFWELSDWVVIEIYLAKKYKKIVRYFMVASNWIDFEETNENKVILEDVSPWMWEWILSWKNLERWHPRLRFKKEYSLVYPAYSKHNFYLHMHISKFCLENKKIPLNPFMLFKYFLWDKISRESVYKANATIVNMCDELWTFWPVSDWVLDEIKQKKNEKPKSVKYFKIANTSPQVNFRKVLPSSVEFEEEELEQFRNCL
;
A
#
# COMPACT_ATOMS: atom_id res chain seq x y z
N MET A 1 -1.07 2.71 -29.57
CA MET A 1 -1.47 2.85 -28.15
C MET A 1 -0.23 2.58 -27.33
N ASN A 2 0.31 3.58 -26.63
CA ASN A 2 1.52 3.40 -25.82
C ASN A 2 1.22 2.35 -24.74
N ASN A 3 2.00 1.27 -24.74
CA ASN A 3 1.96 0.22 -23.74
C ASN A 3 2.52 0.81 -22.44
N THR A 4 1.68 1.54 -21.70
CA THR A 4 2.05 2.10 -20.39
C THR A 4 1.95 0.99 -19.36
N ASP A 5 3.02 0.21 -19.26
CA ASP A 5 3.10 -0.85 -18.27
C ASP A 5 3.20 -0.22 -16.87
N PHE A 6 2.25 -0.57 -15.99
CA PHE A 6 2.19 -0.16 -14.58
C PHE A 6 3.29 -0.85 -13.74
N ASN A 7 4.55 -0.76 -14.16
CA ASN A 7 5.66 -1.49 -13.53
C ASN A 7 6.34 -0.70 -12.40
N THR A 8 6.13 0.62 -12.35
CA THR A 8 6.77 1.49 -11.34
C THR A 8 5.88 1.63 -10.13
N ILE A 9 6.37 1.16 -8.99
CA ILE A 9 5.71 1.26 -7.70
C ILE A 9 6.23 2.49 -6.96
N VAL A 10 5.33 3.40 -6.63
CA VAL A 10 5.63 4.70 -6.05
C VAL A 10 5.16 4.72 -4.61
N PHE A 11 6.09 4.89 -3.66
CA PHE A 11 5.70 5.26 -2.31
C PHE A 11 5.30 6.73 -2.29
N THR A 12 4.07 7.03 -1.89
CA THR A 12 3.60 8.43 -1.79
C THR A 12 3.81 8.96 -0.39
N SER A 13 4.46 10.12 -0.27
CA SER A 13 4.76 10.77 1.01
C SER A 13 4.22 12.20 1.02
N PHE A 14 3.54 12.57 2.10
CA PHE A 14 3.00 13.91 2.31
C PHE A 14 2.64 14.09 3.79
N SER A 15 2.50 15.35 4.22
CA SER A 15 2.10 15.65 5.59
C SER A 15 0.71 15.12 5.95
N LYS A 16 0.53 14.74 7.23
CA LYS A 16 -0.79 14.42 7.80
C LYS A 16 -1.79 15.58 7.68
N LYS A 17 -1.33 16.85 7.67
CA LYS A 17 -2.21 18.01 7.44
C LYS A 17 -2.94 17.90 6.09
N ASN A 18 -2.30 17.23 5.13
CA ASN A 18 -2.78 17.02 3.78
C ASN A 18 -3.47 15.66 3.57
N PHE A 19 -3.90 14.99 4.65
CA PHE A 19 -4.60 13.71 4.59
C PHE A 19 -5.83 13.71 3.67
N TYR A 20 -6.49 14.86 3.52
CA TYR A 20 -7.64 15.01 2.62
C TYR A 20 -7.26 14.83 1.14
N LEU A 21 -5.99 15.06 0.76
CA LEU A 21 -5.49 14.90 -0.61
C LEU A 21 -5.14 13.45 -0.99
N ARG A 22 -5.12 12.50 -0.05
CA ARG A 22 -4.63 11.12 -0.27
C ARG A 22 -5.20 10.41 -1.50
N SER A 23 -6.48 10.63 -1.81
CA SER A 23 -7.12 10.01 -2.97
C SER A 23 -6.68 10.69 -4.27
N TYR A 24 -6.59 12.03 -4.27
CA TYR A 24 -6.09 12.81 -5.42
C TYR A 24 -4.63 12.48 -5.73
N ILE A 25 -3.79 12.35 -4.71
CA ILE A 25 -2.39 11.94 -4.85
C ILE A 25 -2.29 10.55 -5.49
N SER A 26 -3.09 9.58 -5.01
CA SER A 26 -3.10 8.23 -5.59
C SER A 26 -3.61 8.23 -7.03
N SER A 27 -4.64 9.03 -7.33
CA SER A 27 -5.14 9.22 -8.69
C SER A 27 -4.08 9.82 -9.62
N PHE A 28 -3.35 10.84 -9.15
CA PHE A 28 -2.28 11.47 -9.90
C PHE A 28 -1.18 10.46 -10.29
N VAL A 29 -0.75 9.62 -9.36
CA VAL A 29 0.24 8.57 -9.61
C VAL A 29 -0.28 7.56 -10.64
N LEU A 30 -1.53 7.10 -10.51
CA LEU A 30 -2.15 6.17 -11.47
C LEU A 30 -2.28 6.79 -12.88
N ASN A 31 -2.65 8.06 -12.97
CA ASN A 31 -2.73 8.78 -14.25
C ASN A 31 -1.36 8.94 -14.91
N ASN A 32 -0.28 8.93 -14.13
CA ASN A 32 1.10 8.85 -14.62
C ASN A 32 1.58 7.40 -14.86
N SER A 33 0.65 6.45 -15.00
CA SER A 33 0.94 5.02 -15.26
C SER A 33 1.85 4.36 -14.23
N CYS A 34 1.78 4.81 -12.98
CA CYS A 34 2.53 4.28 -11.85
C CYS A 34 1.56 3.71 -10.80
N VAL A 35 2.05 2.83 -9.92
CA VAL A 35 1.23 2.18 -8.87
C VAL A 35 1.50 2.85 -7.52
N PRO A 36 0.53 3.57 -6.93
CA PRO A 36 0.72 4.21 -5.64
C PRO A 36 0.64 3.21 -4.49
N VAL A 37 1.64 3.22 -3.64
CA VAL A 37 1.63 2.61 -2.31
C VAL A 37 1.61 3.75 -1.29
N SER A 38 0.40 4.07 -0.81
CA SER A 38 0.18 5.18 0.11
C SER A 38 -0.08 4.66 1.52
N PRO A 39 0.74 5.04 2.53
CA PRO A 39 0.47 4.71 3.92
C PRO A 39 -0.91 5.15 4.39
N PHE A 40 -1.36 6.33 3.98
CA PHE A 40 -2.65 6.89 4.38
C PHE A 40 -3.84 6.27 3.64
N MET A 41 -3.64 5.69 2.46
CA MET A 41 -4.69 4.86 1.85
C MET A 41 -4.70 3.47 2.46
N ASN A 42 -3.53 2.87 2.63
CA ASN A 42 -3.40 1.47 3.05
C ASN A 42 -3.70 1.24 4.54
N PHE A 43 -3.41 2.24 5.39
CA PHE A 43 -3.58 2.15 6.84
C PHE A 43 -4.47 3.24 7.44
N ASP A 44 -5.01 4.17 6.65
CA ASP A 44 -5.70 5.35 7.19
C ASP A 44 -4.84 6.06 8.29
N TYR A 45 -5.46 6.65 9.30
CA TYR A 45 -4.79 7.13 10.52
C TYR A 45 -4.49 5.98 11.49
N ASN A 46 -3.44 5.19 11.19
CA ASN A 46 -2.99 4.07 12.05
C ASN A 46 -4.11 3.04 12.31
N MET A 47 -4.87 2.71 11.28
CA MET A 47 -6.04 1.83 11.29
C MET A 47 -7.05 2.22 12.37
N THR A 48 -7.26 3.52 12.59
CA THR A 48 -8.14 4.04 13.66
C THR A 48 -7.76 3.47 15.04
N TRP A 49 -6.45 3.36 15.29
CA TRP A 49 -5.88 2.85 16.55
C TRP A 49 -6.13 1.37 16.84
N LEU A 50 -6.62 0.60 15.86
CA LEU A 50 -6.85 -0.83 16.00
C LEU A 50 -5.56 -1.66 16.10
N VAL A 51 -4.40 -1.07 15.79
CA VAL A 51 -3.09 -1.72 15.80
C VAL A 51 -2.02 -0.85 16.46
N ASN A 52 -0.97 -1.52 16.97
CA ASN A 52 0.19 -0.84 17.53
C ASN A 52 0.93 -0.02 16.43
N LYS A 53 1.27 1.23 16.75
CA LYS A 53 1.98 2.17 15.86
C LYS A 53 3.31 1.64 15.32
N ASP A 54 3.98 0.77 16.07
CA ASP A 54 5.25 0.20 15.64
C ASP A 54 5.08 -0.71 14.43
N PHE A 55 3.94 -1.40 14.30
CA PHE A 55 3.61 -2.11 13.06
C PHE A 55 3.52 -1.16 11.89
N ILE A 56 2.83 -0.03 12.03
CA ILE A 56 2.71 0.96 10.94
C ILE A 56 4.06 1.58 10.59
N ARG A 57 4.92 1.87 11.57
CA ARG A 57 6.27 2.39 11.32
C ARG A 57 7.15 1.38 10.57
N ILE A 58 7.14 0.12 11.00
CA ILE A 58 7.84 -0.98 10.32
C ILE A 58 7.28 -1.16 8.90
N SER A 59 5.96 -1.15 8.75
CA SER A 59 5.28 -1.25 7.47
C SER A 59 5.75 -0.16 6.51
N ASN A 60 5.65 1.11 6.91
CA ASN A 60 6.02 2.23 6.05
C ASN A 60 7.50 2.17 5.64
N ASN A 61 8.41 1.84 6.58
CA ASN A 61 9.83 1.69 6.25
C ASN A 61 10.08 0.55 5.25
N THR A 62 9.35 -0.56 5.39
CA THR A 62 9.44 -1.70 4.47
C THR A 62 8.89 -1.35 3.09
N LEU A 63 7.76 -0.63 3.03
CA LEU A 63 7.15 -0.18 1.78
C LEU A 63 8.09 0.75 1.00
N ILE A 64 8.76 1.71 1.65
CA ILE A 64 9.77 2.57 1.01
C ILE A 64 10.90 1.73 0.40
N LYS A 65 11.39 0.73 1.13
CA LYS A 65 12.46 -0.15 0.65
C LYS A 65 12.03 -0.96 -0.59
N LYS A 66 10.77 -1.41 -0.60
CA LYS A 66 10.19 -2.25 -1.66
C LYS A 66 9.74 -1.45 -2.88
N SER A 67 9.36 -0.18 -2.73
CA SER A 67 9.00 0.70 -3.85
C SER A 67 10.18 1.03 -4.76
N ASN A 68 9.90 1.39 -6.01
CA ASN A 68 10.89 1.85 -6.99
C ASN A 68 11.26 3.31 -6.74
N GLU A 69 10.27 4.14 -6.45
CA GLU A 69 10.42 5.58 -6.28
C GLU A 69 9.70 6.10 -5.03
N LEU A 70 10.11 7.28 -4.57
CA LEU A 70 9.42 8.08 -3.56
C LEU A 70 8.91 9.36 -4.21
N TRP A 71 7.60 9.60 -4.18
CA TRP A 71 7.03 10.86 -4.64
C TRP A 71 6.51 11.64 -3.43
N VAL A 72 7.00 12.86 -3.29
CA VAL A 72 6.74 13.74 -2.15
C VAL A 72 5.80 14.85 -2.59
N PHE A 73 4.69 15.03 -1.88
CA PHE A 73 3.67 16.00 -2.24
C PHE A 73 3.53 17.10 -1.18
N TRP A 74 3.59 18.34 -1.65
CA TRP A 74 3.38 19.58 -0.90
C TRP A 74 4.37 19.76 0.26
N GLU A 75 3.86 20.10 1.43
CA GLU A 75 4.62 20.39 2.64
C GLU A 75 5.30 19.16 3.24
N LEU A 76 6.55 19.36 3.66
CA LEU A 76 7.36 18.38 4.35
C LEU A 76 7.13 18.50 5.86
N SER A 77 6.67 17.40 6.46
CA SER A 77 6.68 17.20 7.91
C SER A 77 7.92 16.40 8.34
N ASP A 78 8.24 16.38 9.64
CA ASP A 78 9.33 15.55 10.19
C ASP A 78 9.29 14.10 9.66
N TRP A 79 8.09 13.52 9.55
CA TRP A 79 7.93 12.16 9.07
C TRP A 79 8.30 12.01 7.58
N VAL A 80 7.90 12.97 6.75
CA VAL A 80 8.19 12.99 5.30
C VAL A 80 9.70 13.12 5.06
N VAL A 81 10.36 13.98 5.84
CA VAL A 81 11.82 14.17 5.80
C VAL A 81 12.56 12.85 6.05
N ILE A 82 12.11 12.06 7.04
CA ILE A 82 12.71 10.74 7.29
C ILE A 82 12.45 9.74 6.15
N GLU A 83 11.31 9.85 5.45
CA GLU A 83 11.02 9.01 4.29
C GLU A 83 11.95 9.35 3.12
N ILE A 84 12.21 10.64 2.89
CA ILE A 84 13.23 11.13 1.93
C ILE A 84 14.60 10.59 2.29
N TYR A 85 15.01 10.65 3.57
CA TYR A 85 16.28 10.11 4.03
C TYR A 85 16.40 8.60 3.72
N LEU A 86 15.36 7.82 4.03
CA LEU A 86 15.34 6.38 3.75
C LEU A 86 15.39 6.08 2.25
N ALA A 87 14.64 6.82 1.44
CA ALA A 87 14.64 6.67 -0.02
C ALA A 87 16.03 6.96 -0.61
N LYS A 88 16.66 8.08 -0.24
CA LYS A 88 18.04 8.41 -0.64
C LYS A 88 19.04 7.33 -0.18
N LYS A 89 18.86 6.81 1.04
CA LYS A 89 19.72 5.74 1.58
C LYS A 89 19.63 4.45 0.75
N TYR A 90 18.43 4.12 0.29
CA TYR A 90 18.20 2.97 -0.58
C TYR A 90 18.38 3.31 -2.08
N LYS A 91 18.97 4.47 -2.40
CA LYS A 91 19.25 4.94 -3.76
C LYS A 91 18.00 4.96 -4.66
N LYS A 92 16.84 5.28 -4.07
CA LYS A 92 15.57 5.43 -4.79
C LYS A 92 15.51 6.81 -5.43
N ILE A 93 14.81 6.91 -6.56
CA ILE A 93 14.48 8.20 -7.17
C ILE A 93 13.48 8.91 -6.25
N VAL A 94 13.73 10.20 -5.98
CA VAL A 94 12.83 11.06 -5.20
C VAL A 94 12.35 12.18 -6.11
N ARG A 95 11.03 12.31 -6.25
CA ARG A 95 10.38 13.38 -7.02
C ARG A 95 9.53 14.23 -6.09
N TYR A 96 9.46 15.53 -6.37
CA TYR A 96 8.77 16.50 -5.53
C TYR A 96 7.65 17.14 -6.33
N PHE A 97 6.48 17.31 -5.71
CA PHE A 97 5.30 17.85 -6.37
C PHE A 97 4.63 18.89 -5.50
N MET A 98 4.18 19.99 -6.11
CA MET A 98 3.38 21.03 -5.46
C MET A 98 1.93 20.92 -5.92
N VAL A 99 0.99 21.29 -5.06
CA VAL A 99 -0.43 21.42 -5.40
C VAL A 99 -0.56 22.57 -6.40
N ALA A 100 -1.19 22.28 -7.53
CA ALA A 100 -1.47 23.28 -8.55
C ALA A 100 -2.51 24.30 -8.05
N SER A 101 -2.68 25.40 -8.78
CA SER A 101 -3.62 26.47 -8.44
C SER A 101 -5.08 26.02 -8.31
N ASN A 102 -5.45 24.89 -8.93
CA ASN A 102 -6.78 24.29 -8.86
C ASN A 102 -7.02 23.43 -7.60
N TRP A 103 -6.03 23.29 -6.72
CA TRP A 103 -6.07 22.53 -5.45
C TRP A 103 -6.32 21.02 -5.54
N ILE A 104 -6.41 20.46 -6.76
CA ILE A 104 -6.74 19.04 -6.98
C ILE A 104 -5.76 18.33 -7.91
N ASP A 105 -4.82 19.06 -8.50
CA ASP A 105 -3.75 18.55 -9.36
C ASP A 105 -2.38 18.90 -8.79
N PHE A 106 -1.32 18.35 -9.39
CA PHE A 106 0.05 18.47 -8.90
C PHE A 106 1.05 18.76 -10.02
N GLU A 107 1.99 19.65 -9.73
CA GLU A 107 3.06 20.03 -10.65
C GLU A 107 4.41 19.64 -10.05
N GLU A 108 5.27 19.02 -10.86
CA GLU A 108 6.61 18.64 -10.42
C GLU A 108 7.45 19.89 -10.11
N THR A 109 8.21 19.83 -9.03
CA THR A 109 9.09 20.90 -8.55
C THR A 109 10.47 20.37 -8.18
N ASN A 110 11.37 21.30 -7.88
CA ASN A 110 12.72 20.98 -7.42
C ASN A 110 12.77 20.84 -5.89
N GLU A 111 13.71 20.01 -5.40
CA GLU A 111 13.99 19.81 -3.98
C GLU A 111 14.20 21.12 -3.21
N ASN A 112 14.80 22.13 -3.85
CA ASN A 112 15.09 23.43 -3.22
C ASN A 112 13.86 24.34 -3.07
N LYS A 113 12.71 23.95 -3.61
CA LYS A 113 11.46 24.73 -3.59
C LYS A 113 10.39 24.12 -2.67
N VAL A 114 10.74 23.06 -1.93
CA VAL A 114 9.82 22.42 -0.99
C VAL A 114 9.49 23.34 0.18
N ILE A 115 8.28 23.19 0.72
CA ILE A 115 7.84 23.95 1.89
C ILE A 115 8.02 23.07 3.12
N LEU A 116 8.69 23.60 4.15
CA LEU A 116 8.81 22.94 5.46
C LEU A 116 7.64 23.37 6.34
N GLU A 117 7.01 22.41 7.01
CA GLU A 117 5.87 22.66 7.90
C GLU A 117 6.30 22.53 9.37
N ASP A 118 6.30 21.30 9.87
CA ASP A 118 6.70 20.96 11.24
C ASP A 118 8.05 20.24 11.15
N VAL A 119 9.06 20.89 10.56
CA VAL A 119 10.40 20.35 10.38
C VAL A 119 11.43 21.28 11.00
N SER A 120 12.27 20.73 11.88
CA SER A 120 13.42 21.47 12.37
C SER A 120 14.39 21.78 11.21
N PRO A 121 14.78 23.04 10.95
CA PRO A 121 15.59 23.41 9.78
C PRO A 121 16.89 22.60 9.63
N TRP A 122 17.56 22.31 10.75
CA TRP A 122 18.78 21.51 10.78
C TRP A 122 18.58 20.10 10.20
N MET A 123 17.41 19.49 10.38
CA MET A 123 17.16 18.13 9.90
C MET A 123 17.09 18.11 8.38
N TRP A 124 16.48 19.14 7.78
CA TRP A 124 16.44 19.29 6.33
C TRP A 124 17.83 19.54 5.75
N GLU A 125 18.60 20.46 6.34
CA GLU A 125 19.99 20.72 5.95
C GLU A 125 20.86 19.46 6.00
N TRP A 126 20.64 18.60 7.00
CA TRP A 126 21.35 17.34 7.12
C TRP A 126 21.00 16.34 6.02
N ILE A 127 19.74 16.28 5.60
CA ILE A 127 19.35 15.48 4.44
C ILE A 127 20.01 15.99 3.17
N LEU A 128 19.99 17.31 2.94
CA LEU A 128 20.63 17.93 1.79
C LEU A 128 22.14 17.67 1.77
N SER A 129 22.77 17.71 2.94
CA SER A 129 24.21 17.46 3.12
C SER A 129 24.58 15.97 3.24
N TRP A 130 23.64 15.06 3.05
CA TRP A 130 23.83 13.61 3.19
C TRP A 130 24.45 13.16 4.53
N LYS A 131 24.08 13.83 5.62
CA LYS A 131 24.53 13.47 6.99
C LYS A 131 23.71 12.31 7.56
N ASN A 132 24.31 11.53 8.45
CA ASN A 132 23.65 10.38 9.08
C ASN A 132 22.62 10.84 10.13
N LEU A 133 21.36 10.45 9.96
CA LEU A 133 20.25 10.78 10.86
C LEU A 133 19.84 9.63 11.82
N GLU A 134 20.43 8.43 11.68
CA GLU A 134 19.94 7.22 12.35
C GLU A 134 19.96 7.30 13.88
N ARG A 135 20.94 8.01 14.45
CA ARG A 135 21.06 8.20 15.90
C ARG A 135 19.99 9.13 16.46
N TRP A 136 19.48 10.06 15.64
CA TRP A 136 18.72 11.21 16.10
C TRP A 136 17.20 11.01 15.99
N HIS A 137 16.72 10.27 14.99
CA HIS A 137 15.28 10.09 14.79
C HIS A 137 14.77 8.70 15.24
N PRO A 138 13.78 8.62 16.16
CA PRO A 138 13.26 7.33 16.67
C PRO A 138 12.76 6.36 15.58
N ARG A 139 12.16 6.86 14.49
CA ARG A 139 11.70 6.02 13.35
C ARG A 139 12.84 5.20 12.71
N LEU A 140 14.07 5.69 12.76
CA LEU A 140 15.22 5.03 12.14
C LEU A 140 15.75 3.85 12.98
N ARG A 141 15.23 3.67 14.20
CA ARG A 141 15.52 2.52 15.08
C ARG A 141 14.75 1.25 14.65
N PHE A 142 13.69 1.39 13.86
CA PHE A 142 12.92 0.25 13.35
C PHE A 142 13.63 -0.39 12.15
N LYS A 143 14.51 -1.36 12.43
CA LYS A 143 15.26 -2.13 11.41
C LYS A 143 14.57 -3.43 10.99
N LYS A 144 13.47 -3.81 11.66
CA LYS A 144 12.69 -5.00 11.31
C LYS A 144 11.98 -4.78 9.97
N GLU A 145 11.83 -5.86 9.22
CA GLU A 145 11.07 -5.91 7.98
C GLU A 145 10.07 -7.07 8.06
N TYR A 146 8.88 -6.86 7.50
CA TYR A 146 7.83 -7.87 7.44
C TYR A 146 7.48 -8.16 5.99
N SER A 147 7.04 -9.40 5.70
CA SER A 147 6.65 -9.77 4.34
C SER A 147 5.40 -9.01 3.90
N LEU A 148 5.37 -8.61 2.63
CA LEU A 148 4.21 -8.03 1.99
C LEU A 148 3.19 -9.12 1.68
N VAL A 149 1.92 -8.85 1.95
CA VAL A 149 0.82 -9.74 1.61
C VAL A 149 -0.23 -8.99 0.81
N TYR A 150 -0.73 -9.61 -0.25
CA TYR A 150 -1.91 -9.14 -0.97
C TYR A 150 -3.16 -9.84 -0.41
N PRO A 151 -4.02 -9.15 0.36
CA PRO A 151 -5.28 -9.71 0.83
C PRO A 151 -6.29 -9.67 -0.33
N ALA A 152 -6.63 -10.84 -0.87
CA ALA A 152 -7.58 -11.02 -1.95
C ALA A 152 -8.93 -11.49 -1.40
N TYR A 153 -10.02 -10.79 -1.71
CA TYR A 153 -11.36 -11.15 -1.23
C TYR A 153 -12.44 -10.48 -2.07
N SER A 154 -13.64 -11.08 -2.07
CA SER A 154 -14.79 -10.56 -2.81
C SER A 154 -15.22 -9.17 -2.30
N LYS A 155 -15.77 -8.36 -3.22
CA LYS A 155 -16.44 -7.08 -2.89
C LYS A 155 -17.55 -7.24 -1.85
N HIS A 156 -18.17 -8.43 -1.73
CA HIS A 156 -19.15 -8.72 -0.69
C HIS A 156 -18.57 -8.58 0.73
N ASN A 157 -17.27 -8.81 0.88
CA ASN A 157 -16.54 -8.64 2.13
C ASN A 157 -15.87 -7.27 2.25
N PHE A 158 -16.22 -6.29 1.41
CA PHE A 158 -15.66 -4.94 1.51
C PHE A 158 -15.80 -4.39 2.93
N TYR A 159 -16.91 -4.63 3.63
CA TYR A 159 -17.10 -4.21 5.02
C TYR A 159 -16.04 -4.73 6.01
N LEU A 160 -15.33 -5.82 5.67
CA LEU A 160 -14.25 -6.41 6.49
C LEU A 160 -12.85 -5.88 6.18
N HIS A 161 -12.69 -5.00 5.19
CA HIS A 161 -11.39 -4.52 4.72
C HIS A 161 -10.41 -4.12 5.83
N MET A 162 -10.87 -3.38 6.85
CA MET A 162 -10.02 -3.00 7.99
C MET A 162 -9.67 -4.19 8.89
N HIS A 163 -10.61 -5.11 9.13
CA HIS A 163 -10.37 -6.31 9.94
C HIS A 163 -9.39 -7.27 9.27
N ILE A 164 -9.48 -7.41 7.95
CA ILE A 164 -8.56 -8.20 7.14
C ILE A 164 -7.13 -7.61 7.23
N SER A 165 -6.99 -6.30 7.03
CA SER A 165 -5.68 -5.63 7.18
C SER A 165 -5.13 -5.74 8.60
N LYS A 166 -5.97 -5.59 9.63
CA LYS A 166 -5.60 -5.82 11.04
C LYS A 166 -5.06 -7.23 11.26
N PHE A 167 -5.78 -8.25 10.78
CA PHE A 167 -5.39 -9.65 10.91
C PHE A 167 -4.01 -9.91 10.27
N CYS A 168 -3.74 -9.35 9.09
CA CYS A 168 -2.41 -9.43 8.46
C CYS A 168 -1.32 -8.82 9.35
N LEU A 169 -1.55 -7.61 9.87
CA LEU A 169 -0.58 -6.90 10.72
C LEU A 169 -0.30 -7.65 12.03
N GLU A 170 -1.33 -8.20 12.68
CA GLU A 170 -1.20 -9.00 13.90
C GLU A 170 -0.39 -10.28 13.66
N ASN A 171 -0.44 -10.82 12.44
CA ASN A 171 0.40 -11.93 11.99
C ASN A 171 1.78 -11.49 11.45
N LYS A 172 2.18 -10.24 11.72
CA LYS A 172 3.47 -9.66 11.27
C LYS A 172 3.63 -9.69 9.75
N LYS A 173 2.56 -9.40 9.03
CA LYS A 173 2.52 -9.22 7.57
C LYS A 173 2.00 -7.83 7.22
N ILE A 174 2.52 -7.25 6.14
CA ILE A 174 2.14 -5.91 5.69
C ILE A 174 1.10 -6.07 4.59
N PRO A 175 -0.18 -5.81 4.85
CA PRO A 175 -1.19 -5.89 3.82
C PRO A 175 -0.99 -4.77 2.80
N LEU A 176 -1.05 -5.09 1.51
CA LEU A 176 -1.35 -4.14 0.44
C LEU A 176 -2.76 -4.42 -0.02
N ASN A 177 -3.73 -3.86 0.70
CA ASN A 177 -5.14 -4.17 0.52
C ASN A 177 -5.71 -3.34 -0.64
N PRO A 178 -6.20 -3.95 -1.74
CA PRO A 178 -6.67 -3.21 -2.92
C PRO A 178 -7.85 -2.29 -2.60
N PHE A 179 -8.76 -2.71 -1.70
CA PHE A 179 -9.90 -1.90 -1.28
C PHE A 179 -9.52 -0.76 -0.32
N MET A 180 -8.35 -0.82 0.31
CA MET A 180 -7.79 0.31 1.07
C MET A 180 -7.03 1.26 0.13
N LEU A 181 -6.18 0.71 -0.74
CA LEU A 181 -5.32 1.46 -1.65
C LEU A 181 -6.09 2.23 -2.72
N PHE A 182 -7.12 1.62 -3.29
CA PHE A 182 -7.88 2.18 -4.41
C PHE A 182 -9.33 2.47 -4.08
N LYS A 183 -9.85 2.00 -2.93
CA LYS A 183 -11.29 2.08 -2.61
C LYS A 183 -12.13 1.55 -3.79
N TYR A 184 -13.30 2.14 -4.04
CA TYR A 184 -14.03 1.94 -5.29
C TYR A 184 -13.46 2.87 -6.38
N PHE A 185 -12.38 2.44 -7.04
CA PHE A 185 -11.76 3.14 -8.18
C PHE A 185 -11.43 4.63 -7.94
N LEU A 186 -11.05 4.97 -6.71
CA LEU A 186 -10.81 6.33 -6.23
C LEU A 186 -12.00 7.28 -6.53
N TRP A 187 -13.22 6.79 -6.26
CA TRP A 187 -14.48 7.48 -6.53
C TRP A 187 -14.77 7.65 -8.03
N ASP A 188 -14.54 6.58 -8.80
CA ASP A 188 -14.70 6.52 -10.26
C ASP A 188 -13.86 7.54 -11.05
N LYS A 189 -12.83 8.11 -10.42
CA LYS A 189 -11.90 9.05 -11.07
C LYS A 189 -10.87 8.37 -11.96
N ILE A 190 -10.66 7.08 -11.78
CA ILE A 190 -9.68 6.27 -12.52
C ILE A 190 -10.39 5.15 -13.27
N SER A 191 -9.92 4.86 -14.48
CA SER A 191 -10.44 3.74 -15.26
C SER A 191 -10.23 2.41 -14.54
N ARG A 192 -11.19 1.50 -14.71
CA ARG A 192 -11.08 0.15 -14.14
C ARG A 192 -9.82 -0.58 -14.62
N GLU A 193 -9.48 -0.41 -15.89
CA GLU A 193 -8.28 -1.00 -16.49
C GLU A 193 -6.99 -0.59 -15.76
N SER A 194 -6.84 0.70 -15.44
CA SER A 194 -5.67 1.18 -14.68
C SER A 194 -5.60 0.57 -13.29
N VAL A 195 -6.75 0.42 -12.61
CA VAL A 195 -6.80 -0.25 -11.28
C VAL A 195 -6.49 -1.74 -11.40
N TYR A 196 -6.97 -2.42 -12.45
CA TYR A 196 -6.67 -3.83 -12.67
C TYR A 196 -5.18 -4.06 -12.93
N LYS A 197 -4.55 -3.23 -13.77
CA LYS A 197 -3.11 -3.26 -14.00
C LYS A 197 -2.34 -2.98 -12.71
N ALA A 198 -2.77 -2.00 -11.93
CA ALA A 198 -2.16 -1.69 -10.64
C ALA A 198 -2.27 -2.84 -9.63
N ASN A 199 -3.44 -3.48 -9.52
CA ASN A 199 -3.63 -4.67 -8.67
C ASN A 199 -2.71 -5.81 -9.10
N ALA A 200 -2.61 -6.10 -10.40
CA ALA A 200 -1.73 -7.14 -10.91
C ALA A 200 -0.25 -6.87 -10.54
N THR A 201 0.20 -5.62 -10.61
CA THR A 201 1.55 -5.22 -10.17
C THR A 201 1.73 -5.42 -8.67
N ILE A 202 0.74 -5.09 -7.84
CA ILE A 202 0.80 -5.31 -6.39
C ILE A 202 0.88 -6.81 -6.07
N VAL A 203 0.09 -7.65 -6.74
CA VAL A 203 0.14 -9.12 -6.59
C VAL A 203 1.55 -9.65 -6.89
N ASN A 204 2.19 -9.14 -7.94
CA ASN A 204 3.57 -9.50 -8.31
C ASN A 204 4.58 -9.01 -7.25
N MET A 205 4.40 -7.81 -6.70
CA MET A 205 5.27 -7.25 -5.66
C MET A 205 5.20 -8.01 -4.34
N CYS A 206 4.01 -8.49 -3.97
CA CYS A 206 3.77 -9.12 -2.68
C CYS A 206 4.52 -10.45 -2.52
N ASP A 207 4.96 -10.76 -1.30
CA ASP A 207 5.62 -12.04 -1.01
C ASP A 207 4.59 -13.18 -0.91
N GLU A 208 3.36 -12.86 -0.49
CA GLU A 208 2.25 -13.80 -0.30
C GLU A 208 0.91 -13.23 -0.81
N LEU A 209 -0.03 -14.10 -1.17
CA LEU A 209 -1.42 -13.75 -1.44
C LEU A 209 -2.31 -14.50 -0.44
N TRP A 210 -3.12 -13.75 0.31
CA TRP A 210 -4.01 -14.31 1.32
C TRP A 210 -5.45 -14.12 0.89
N THR A 211 -6.13 -15.21 0.65
CA THR A 211 -7.51 -15.23 0.20
C THR A 211 -8.45 -15.30 1.39
N PHE A 212 -9.47 -14.44 1.42
CA PHE A 212 -10.53 -14.48 2.44
C PHE A 212 -11.87 -14.77 1.77
N TRP A 213 -12.47 -15.90 2.14
CA TRP A 213 -13.66 -16.44 1.49
C TRP A 213 -14.90 -15.50 1.59
N PRO A 214 -15.90 -15.62 0.70
CA PRO A 214 -15.91 -16.43 -0.50
C PRO A 214 -14.97 -15.90 -1.59
N VAL A 215 -14.56 -16.79 -2.50
CA VAL A 215 -13.70 -16.48 -3.66
C VAL A 215 -14.57 -16.11 -4.86
N SER A 216 -14.34 -14.92 -5.41
CA SER A 216 -14.94 -14.47 -6.67
C SER A 216 -14.08 -14.86 -7.88
N ASP A 217 -14.63 -14.68 -9.08
CA ASP A 217 -13.94 -14.77 -10.37
C ASP A 217 -12.62 -13.95 -10.40
N TRP A 218 -12.68 -12.67 -9.99
CA TRP A 218 -11.52 -11.78 -9.94
C TRP A 218 -10.45 -12.27 -8.96
N VAL A 219 -10.85 -12.73 -7.77
CA VAL A 219 -9.92 -13.28 -6.77
C VAL A 219 -9.26 -14.56 -7.30
N LEU A 220 -9.97 -15.37 -8.07
CA LEU A 220 -9.43 -16.57 -8.70
C LEU A 220 -8.32 -16.23 -9.70
N ASP A 221 -8.45 -15.16 -10.48
CA ASP A 221 -7.42 -14.73 -11.42
C ASP A 221 -6.16 -14.23 -10.70
N GLU A 222 -6.30 -13.52 -9.58
CA GLU A 222 -5.18 -13.11 -8.73
C GLU A 222 -4.47 -14.34 -8.11
N ILE A 223 -5.23 -15.36 -7.70
CA ILE A 223 -4.69 -16.64 -7.21
C ILE A 223 -3.89 -17.34 -8.32
N LYS A 224 -4.46 -17.47 -9.52
CA LYS A 224 -3.78 -18.10 -10.67
C LYS A 224 -2.49 -17.35 -11.00
N GLN A 225 -2.54 -16.03 -11.08
CA GLN A 225 -1.36 -15.18 -11.29
C GLN A 225 -0.28 -15.50 -10.25
N LYS A 226 -0.63 -15.48 -8.96
CA LYS A 226 0.37 -15.68 -7.90
C LYS A 226 0.92 -17.10 -7.88
N LYS A 227 0.10 -18.10 -8.19
CA LYS A 227 0.54 -19.51 -8.24
C LYS A 227 1.45 -19.81 -9.41
N ASN A 228 1.23 -19.18 -10.56
CA ASN A 228 2.12 -19.33 -11.71
C ASN A 228 3.55 -18.87 -11.37
N GLU A 229 3.69 -17.87 -10.50
CA GLU A 229 4.98 -17.40 -10.00
C GLU A 229 5.49 -18.27 -8.82
N LYS A 230 4.69 -18.41 -7.77
CA LYS A 230 5.05 -19.03 -6.48
C LYS A 230 3.86 -19.79 -5.86
N PRO A 231 3.66 -21.07 -6.18
CA PRO A 231 2.49 -21.83 -5.72
C PRO A 231 2.28 -21.83 -4.20
N LYS A 232 3.37 -21.93 -3.42
CA LYS A 232 3.33 -22.03 -1.95
C LYS A 232 3.05 -20.71 -1.23
N SER A 233 2.98 -19.59 -1.96
CA SER A 233 2.75 -18.27 -1.37
C SER A 233 1.27 -17.91 -1.23
N VAL A 234 0.36 -18.76 -1.71
CA VAL A 234 -1.09 -18.55 -1.55
C VAL A 234 -1.60 -19.24 -0.28
N LYS A 235 -2.38 -18.51 0.54
CA LYS A 235 -2.98 -19.01 1.77
C LYS A 235 -4.46 -18.67 1.82
N TYR A 236 -5.27 -19.57 2.36
CA TYR A 236 -6.73 -19.46 2.39
C TYR A 236 -7.22 -19.28 3.82
N PHE A 237 -8.13 -18.33 4.01
CA PHE A 237 -8.67 -17.97 5.30
C PHE A 237 -10.19 -17.85 5.24
N LYS A 238 -10.81 -18.11 6.39
CA LYS A 238 -12.21 -17.88 6.62
C LYS A 238 -12.50 -17.14 7.90
N ILE A 239 -13.65 -16.49 7.96
CA ILE A 239 -14.18 -15.92 9.20
C ILE A 239 -14.38 -17.08 10.19
N ALA A 240 -13.75 -16.96 11.36
CA ALA A 240 -13.85 -17.93 12.43
C ALA A 240 -14.96 -17.55 13.42
N ASN A 241 -15.03 -16.26 13.78
CA ASN A 241 -16.06 -15.67 14.61
C ASN A 241 -16.21 -14.19 14.27
N THR A 242 -17.35 -13.60 14.63
CA THR A 242 -17.64 -12.17 14.46
C THR A 242 -17.89 -11.46 15.79
N SER A 243 -18.02 -12.20 16.89
CA SER A 243 -18.26 -11.68 18.24
C SER A 243 -17.30 -12.32 19.25
N PRO A 244 -16.70 -11.55 20.18
CA PRO A 244 -16.80 -10.09 20.36
C PRO A 244 -15.97 -9.28 19.33
N GLN A 245 -15.13 -9.95 18.54
CA GLN A 245 -14.30 -9.35 17.48
C GLN A 245 -14.26 -10.29 16.27
N VAL A 246 -14.11 -9.72 15.08
CA VAL A 246 -13.91 -10.52 13.86
C VAL A 246 -12.52 -11.16 13.89
N ASN A 247 -12.46 -12.48 13.73
CA ASN A 247 -11.22 -13.24 13.58
C ASN A 247 -11.28 -14.18 12.38
N PHE A 248 -10.10 -14.58 11.92
CA PHE A 248 -9.94 -15.46 10.76
C PHE A 248 -9.14 -16.70 11.13
N ARG A 249 -9.46 -17.82 10.49
CA ARG A 249 -8.69 -19.07 10.61
C ARG A 249 -8.28 -19.58 9.24
N LYS A 250 -7.09 -20.16 9.18
CA LYS A 250 -6.57 -20.79 7.96
C LYS A 250 -7.41 -22.02 7.60
N VAL A 251 -7.64 -22.23 6.32
CA VAL A 251 -8.34 -23.40 5.77
C VAL A 251 -7.54 -24.06 4.65
N LEU A 252 -7.93 -25.28 4.30
CA LEU A 252 -7.41 -25.97 3.13
C LEU A 252 -8.13 -25.48 1.86
N PRO A 253 -7.47 -25.55 0.69
CA PRO A 253 -8.09 -25.20 -0.61
C PRO A 253 -9.42 -25.93 -0.87
N SER A 254 -9.53 -27.18 -0.42
CA SER A 254 -10.75 -28.00 -0.55
C SER A 254 -11.94 -27.49 0.26
N SER A 255 -11.71 -26.59 1.22
CA SER A 255 -12.76 -26.03 2.10
C SER A 255 -13.07 -24.56 1.79
N VAL A 256 -12.53 -24.02 0.70
CA VAL A 256 -12.81 -22.66 0.25
C VAL A 256 -14.19 -22.61 -0.38
N GLU A 257 -14.98 -21.63 0.01
CA GLU A 257 -16.28 -21.33 -0.59
C GLU A 257 -16.09 -20.33 -1.74
N PHE A 258 -16.80 -20.54 -2.85
CA PHE A 258 -16.87 -19.60 -3.96
C PHE A 258 -18.11 -18.72 -3.86
N GLU A 259 -18.07 -17.54 -4.47
CA GLU A 259 -19.19 -16.61 -4.53
C GLU A 259 -20.34 -17.15 -5.40
N GLU A 260 -19.98 -17.87 -6.47
CA GLU A 260 -20.88 -18.45 -7.45
C GLU A 260 -20.60 -19.95 -7.58
N GLU A 261 -21.65 -20.78 -7.67
CA GLU A 261 -21.52 -22.25 -7.76
C GLU A 261 -20.73 -22.68 -9.01
N GLU A 262 -20.85 -21.93 -10.10
CA GLU A 262 -20.15 -22.20 -11.37
C GLU A 262 -18.63 -22.13 -11.25
N LEU A 263 -18.11 -21.41 -10.24
CA LEU A 263 -16.67 -21.32 -9.99
C LEU A 263 -16.08 -22.58 -9.36
N GLU A 264 -16.92 -23.49 -8.86
CA GLU A 264 -16.50 -24.77 -8.27
C GLU A 264 -15.65 -25.61 -9.23
N GLN A 265 -15.92 -25.49 -10.54
CA GLN A 265 -15.13 -26.15 -11.60
C GLN A 265 -13.64 -25.76 -11.58
N PHE A 266 -13.29 -24.61 -11.00
CA PHE A 266 -11.93 -24.11 -10.88
C PHE A 266 -11.27 -24.44 -9.53
N ARG A 267 -11.87 -25.29 -8.68
CA ARG A 267 -11.26 -25.69 -7.39
C ARG A 267 -9.87 -26.27 -7.53
N ASN A 268 -9.57 -26.96 -8.64
CA ASN A 268 -8.24 -27.50 -8.93
C ASN A 268 -7.17 -26.41 -9.15
N CYS A 269 -7.58 -25.16 -9.35
CA CYS A 269 -6.67 -24.00 -9.40
C CYS A 269 -6.32 -23.46 -7.99
N LEU A 270 -7.06 -23.85 -6.93
CA LEU A 270 -6.80 -23.50 -5.54
C LEU A 270 -5.76 -24.38 -4.85
#